data_AF-R9KBH0-F1
#
_entry.id   AF-R9KBH0-F1
#
_cell.length_a   1.000
_cell.length_b   1.000
_cell.length_c   1.000
_cell.angle_alpha   90.00
_cell.angle_beta   90.00
_cell.angle_gamma   90.00
#
_symmetry.space_group_name_H-M   'P 1'
#
loop_
_entity.id
_entity.type
_entity.pdbx_description
1 polymer ?
#
loop_
_entity_poly.entity_id
_entity_poly.type
_entity_poly.pdbx_seq_one_letter_code
_entity_poly.pdbx_strand_id
1 'polypeptide(L)'
;MGKHALLSASSSKRWLSCTPSARLEEQFRDEPGGSVYAEEGTAAHALAEHKLKKALKRRSKRPVSDYHCDEMEECTDGYVAFAMEQVELARQECKDPIVLIEQRLDYSAYVPEG
;
A
#
# COMPACT_ATOMS: atom_id res chain seq x y z
N MET A 1 -13.89 9.11 3.85
CA MET A 1 -13.31 10.45 4.12
C MET A 1 -13.22 10.68 5.62
N GLY A 2 -12.02 10.97 6.14
CA GLY A 2 -11.84 11.27 7.57
C GLY A 2 -12.40 12.65 7.90
N LYS A 3 -12.90 12.87 9.12
CA LYS A 3 -13.46 14.19 9.51
C LYS A 3 -12.45 15.34 9.45
N HIS A 4 -11.16 15.03 9.38
CA HIS A 4 -10.07 16.02 9.45
C HIS A 4 -9.31 16.22 8.13
N ALA A 5 -9.38 15.28 7.18
CA ALA A 5 -8.70 15.38 5.89
C ALA A 5 -9.66 14.98 4.76
N LEU A 6 -9.82 15.88 3.78
CA LEU A 6 -10.70 15.63 2.62
C LEU A 6 -10.20 14.46 1.76
N LEU A 7 -8.88 14.28 1.70
CA LEU A 7 -8.24 13.21 0.94
C LEU A 7 -7.25 12.46 1.82
N SER A 8 -6.98 11.19 1.49
CA SER A 8 -5.94 10.38 2.14
C SER A 8 -4.53 10.97 1.94
N ALA A 9 -3.58 10.57 2.77
CA ALA A 9 -2.17 10.98 2.63
C ALA A 9 -1.57 10.63 1.26
N SER A 10 -1.94 9.48 0.69
CA SER A 10 -1.54 9.05 -0.66
C SER A 10 -2.04 9.98 -1.77
N SER A 11 -3.07 10.80 -1.49
CA SER A 11 -3.62 11.78 -2.41
C SER A 11 -2.97 13.17 -2.29
N SER A 12 -1.90 13.31 -1.50
CA SER A 12 -1.16 14.58 -1.28
C SER A 12 -0.74 15.28 -2.58
N LYS A 13 -0.40 14.52 -3.63
CA LYS A 13 -0.06 15.09 -4.95
C LYS A 13 -1.17 15.95 -5.53
N ARG A 14 -2.44 15.58 -5.32
CA ARG A 14 -3.60 16.37 -5.80
C ARG A 14 -3.67 17.72 -5.11
N TRP A 15 -3.49 17.73 -3.79
CA TRP A 15 -3.39 18.97 -3.00
C TRP A 15 -2.27 19.89 -3.47
N LEU A 16 -1.07 19.33 -3.69
CA LEU A 16 0.10 20.09 -4.11
C LEU A 16 -0.03 20.65 -5.53
N SER A 17 -0.79 19.98 -6.39
CA SER A 17 -0.94 20.36 -7.80
C SER A 17 -2.11 21.32 -8.02
N CYS A 18 -3.22 21.11 -7.31
CA CYS A 18 -4.43 21.92 -7.44
C CYS A 18 -5.25 21.86 -6.14
N THR A 19 -5.00 22.76 -5.20
CA THR A 19 -5.71 22.83 -3.91
C THR A 19 -7.24 22.82 -4.04
N PRO A 20 -7.87 23.56 -4.98
CA PRO A 20 -9.33 23.53 -5.14
C PRO A 20 -9.90 22.18 -5.60
N SER A 21 -9.09 21.31 -6.22
CA SER A 21 -9.55 20.01 -6.73
C SER A 21 -10.09 19.11 -5.62
N ALA A 22 -9.50 19.15 -4.41
CA ALA A 22 -9.96 18.35 -3.28
C ALA A 22 -11.40 18.69 -2.84
N ARG A 23 -11.82 19.95 -2.97
CA ARG A 23 -13.20 20.39 -2.70
C ARG A 23 -14.16 20.05 -3.84
N LEU A 24 -13.67 20.11 -5.07
CA LEU A 24 -14.45 19.73 -6.24
C LEU A 24 -14.78 18.23 -6.22
N GLU A 25 -13.82 17.39 -5.83
CA GLU A 25 -14.01 15.93 -5.71
C GLU A 25 -15.12 15.55 -4.72
N GLU A 26 -15.39 16.34 -3.67
CA GLU A 26 -16.49 16.09 -2.73
C GLU A 26 -17.89 16.07 -3.41
N GLN A 27 -18.02 16.67 -4.59
CA GLN A 27 -19.26 16.71 -5.36
C GLN A 27 -19.52 15.40 -6.12
N PHE A 28 -18.50 14.55 -6.24
CA PHE A 28 -18.56 13.28 -6.95
C PHE A 28 -18.47 12.15 -5.92
N ARG A 29 -19.43 11.22 -5.94
CA ARG A 29 -19.34 10.04 -5.07
C ARG A 29 -18.27 9.10 -5.63
N ASP A 30 -17.37 8.65 -4.77
CA ASP A 30 -16.51 7.53 -5.09
C ASP A 30 -17.38 6.30 -5.39
N GLU A 31 -17.10 5.62 -6.50
CA GLU A 31 -17.69 4.31 -6.76
C GLU A 31 -17.11 3.30 -5.75
N PRO A 32 -17.94 2.43 -5.15
CA PRO A 32 -17.44 1.37 -4.27
C PRO A 32 -16.45 0.49 -5.03
N GLY A 33 -15.20 0.40 -4.55
CA GLY A 33 -14.12 -0.34 -5.23
C GLY A 33 -13.19 0.52 -6.08
N GLY A 34 -13.59 1.74 -6.44
CA GLY A 34 -12.83 2.59 -7.35
C GLY A 34 -12.94 2.10 -8.80
N SER A 35 -11.88 2.28 -9.59
CA SER A 35 -11.81 1.69 -10.93
C SER A 35 -11.30 0.26 -10.87
N VAL A 36 -11.55 -0.53 -11.92
CA VAL A 36 -11.00 -1.88 -12.07
C VAL A 36 -9.48 -1.91 -11.86
N TYR A 37 -8.76 -0.88 -12.32
CA TYR A 37 -7.32 -0.74 -12.12
C TYR A 37 -6.92 -0.47 -10.65
N ALA A 38 -7.77 0.24 -9.90
CA ALA A 38 -7.55 0.44 -8.47
C ALA A 38 -7.74 -0.87 -7.68
N GLU A 39 -8.72 -1.68 -8.08
CA GLU A 39 -8.96 -3.01 -7.51
C GLU A 39 -7.83 -3.98 -7.83
N GLU A 40 -7.39 -4.02 -9.10
CA GLU A 40 -6.24 -4.80 -9.54
C GLU A 40 -4.96 -4.41 -8.77
N GLY A 41 -4.70 -3.10 -8.62
CA GLY A 41 -3.59 -2.61 -7.81
C GLY A 41 -3.69 -3.04 -6.34
N THR A 42 -4.89 -3.00 -5.75
CA THR A 42 -5.12 -3.48 -4.39
C THR A 42 -4.82 -4.98 -4.25
N ALA A 43 -5.22 -5.79 -5.24
CA ALA A 43 -4.91 -7.21 -5.28
C ALA A 43 -3.39 -7.47 -5.40
N ALA A 44 -2.70 -6.72 -6.26
CA ALA A 44 -1.25 -6.80 -6.43
C ALA A 44 -0.50 -6.45 -5.14
N HIS A 45 -0.89 -5.39 -4.44
CA HIS A 45 -0.32 -5.01 -3.14
C HIS A 45 -0.50 -6.11 -2.09
N ALA A 46 -1.70 -6.68 -1.97
CA ALA A 46 -1.97 -7.76 -1.03
C ALA A 46 -1.14 -9.02 -1.35
N LEU A 47 -0.96 -9.35 -2.63
CA LEU A 47 -0.14 -10.47 -3.06
C LEU A 47 1.35 -10.21 -2.78
N ALA A 48 1.86 -9.02 -3.09
CA ALA A 48 3.23 -8.60 -2.78
C ALA A 48 3.51 -8.68 -1.27
N GLU A 49 2.62 -8.14 -0.44
CA GLU A 49 2.71 -8.22 1.02
C GLU A 49 2.79 -9.69 1.49
N HIS A 50 1.92 -10.56 0.96
CA HIS A 50 1.92 -11.97 1.30
C HIS A 50 3.25 -12.64 0.95
N LYS A 51 3.74 -12.45 -0.28
CA LYS A 51 4.99 -13.04 -0.76
C LYS A 51 6.19 -12.53 0.04
N LEU A 52 6.25 -11.23 0.35
CA LEU A 52 7.32 -10.66 1.18
C LEU A 52 7.31 -11.21 2.60
N LYS A 53 6.12 -11.29 3.24
CA LYS A 53 5.98 -11.94 4.56
C LYS A 53 6.46 -13.38 4.52
N LYS A 54 6.12 -14.14 3.47
CA LYS A 54 6.57 -15.53 3.29
C LYS A 54 8.09 -15.63 3.16
N ALA A 55 8.72 -14.78 2.36
CA ALA A 55 10.17 -14.72 2.19
C ALA A 55 10.88 -14.43 3.54
N LEU A 56 10.30 -13.56 4.36
CA LEU A 56 10.79 -13.22 5.70
C LEU A 56 10.37 -14.23 6.80
N LYS A 57 9.81 -15.39 6.42
CA LYS A 57 9.32 -16.44 7.34
C LYS A 57 8.26 -15.95 8.34
N ARG A 58 7.49 -14.93 7.98
CA ARG A 58 6.35 -14.41 8.74
C ARG A 58 5.06 -15.10 8.27
N ARG A 59 4.15 -15.37 9.21
CA ARG A 59 2.85 -15.97 8.87
C ARG A 59 2.03 -14.99 8.03
N SER A 60 1.45 -15.49 6.95
CA SER A 60 0.52 -14.76 6.09
C SER A 60 -0.42 -15.73 5.39
N LYS A 61 -1.66 -15.33 5.17
CA LYS A 61 -2.62 -16.06 4.34
C LYS A 61 -2.54 -15.49 2.93
N ARG A 62 -2.43 -16.36 1.92
CA ARG A 62 -2.41 -15.90 0.53
C ARG A 62 -3.78 -15.27 0.18
N PRO A 63 -3.82 -14.04 -0.35
CA PRO A 63 -5.07 -13.43 -0.79
C PRO A 63 -5.62 -14.18 -2.01
N VAL A 64 -6.94 -14.16 -2.14
CA VAL A 64 -7.66 -14.66 -3.33
C VAL A 64 -8.25 -13.44 -4.00
N SER A 65 -8.08 -13.34 -5.32
CA SER A 65 -8.55 -12.21 -6.12
C SER A 65 -8.91 -12.70 -7.51
N ASP A 66 -9.97 -12.14 -8.09
CA ASP A 66 -10.38 -12.39 -9.48
C ASP A 66 -9.42 -11.75 -10.49
N TYR A 67 -8.57 -10.82 -10.02
CA TYR A 67 -7.53 -10.15 -10.81
C TYR A 67 -6.21 -10.93 -10.88
N HIS A 68 -6.15 -12.13 -10.29
CA HIS A 68 -4.92 -12.90 -10.24
C HIS A 68 -4.55 -13.42 -11.64
N CYS A 69 -3.36 -13.04 -12.13
CA CYS A 69 -2.80 -13.47 -13.41
C CYS A 69 -1.28 -13.68 -13.32
N ASP A 70 -0.70 -14.28 -14.37
CA ASP A 70 0.74 -14.59 -14.43
C ASP A 70 1.61 -13.32 -14.40
N GLU A 71 1.17 -12.25 -15.06
CA GLU A 71 1.88 -10.96 -15.04
C GLU A 71 1.94 -10.37 -13.63
N MET A 72 0.83 -10.44 -12.88
CA MET A 72 0.80 -10.00 -11.47
C MET A 72 1.74 -10.85 -10.60
N GLU A 73 1.83 -12.16 -10.85
CA GLU A 73 2.80 -13.01 -10.15
C GLU A 73 4.24 -12.55 -10.42
N GLU A 74 4.61 -12.34 -11.68
CA GLU A 74 5.95 -11.92 -12.07
C GLU A 74 6.30 -10.54 -11.50
N CYS A 75 5.41 -9.56 -11.60
CA CYS A 75 5.63 -8.22 -11.05
C CYS A 75 5.81 -8.26 -9.52
N THR A 76 4.98 -9.04 -8.82
CA THR A 76 5.09 -9.15 -7.36
C THR A 76 6.31 -9.95 -6.92
N ASP A 77 6.78 -10.92 -7.71
CA ASP A 77 8.07 -11.61 -7.47
C ASP A 77 9.25 -10.65 -7.65
N GLY A 78 9.22 -9.81 -8.69
CA GLY A 78 10.22 -8.76 -8.90
C GLY A 78 10.28 -7.77 -7.74
N TYR A 79 9.12 -7.33 -7.24
CA TYR A 79 9.04 -6.48 -6.04
C TYR A 79 9.67 -7.15 -4.82
N VAL A 80 9.37 -8.43 -4.57
CA VAL A 80 9.90 -9.17 -3.42
C VAL A 80 11.41 -9.38 -3.56
N ALA A 81 11.91 -9.69 -4.75
CA ALA A 81 13.33 -9.82 -5.01
C ALA A 81 14.07 -8.52 -4.66
N PHE A 82 13.57 -7.38 -5.15
CA PHE A 82 14.12 -6.07 -4.82
C PHE A 82 14.08 -5.79 -3.30
N ALA A 83 12.94 -6.01 -2.65
CA ALA A 83 12.80 -5.77 -1.22
C ALA A 83 13.78 -6.63 -0.40
N MET A 84 13.95 -7.90 -0.76
CA MET A 84 14.91 -8.79 -0.09
C MET A 84 16.36 -8.37 -0.35
N GLU A 85 16.70 -7.86 -1.54
CA GLU A 85 18.02 -7.27 -1.79
C GLU A 85 18.30 -6.10 -0.82
N GLN A 86 17.32 -5.20 -0.63
CA GLN A 86 17.46 -4.10 0.33
C GLN A 86 17.61 -4.60 1.77
N VAL A 87 16.92 -5.68 2.15
CA VAL A 87 17.08 -6.31 3.47
C VAL A 87 18.50 -6.85 3.64
N GLU A 88 19.05 -7.53 2.63
CA GLU A 88 20.41 -8.06 2.70
C GLU A 88 21.48 -6.96 2.70
N LEU A 89 21.27 -5.86 1.97
CA LEU A 89 22.13 -4.67 2.09
C LEU A 89 22.09 -4.10 3.51
N ALA A 90 20.91 -3.93 4.09
CA ALA A 90 20.78 -3.46 5.47
C ALA A 90 21.45 -4.40 6.49
N ARG A 91 21.48 -5.72 6.23
CA ARG A 91 22.17 -6.70 7.08
C ARG A 91 23.70 -6.53 7.14
N GLN A 92 24.29 -5.88 6.13
CA GLN A 92 25.74 -5.63 6.10
C GLN A 92 26.16 -4.61 7.16
N GLU A 93 25.27 -3.65 7.47
CA GLU A 93 25.52 -2.57 8.43
C GLU A 93 24.78 -2.74 9.76
N CYS A 94 23.69 -3.52 9.76
CA CYS A 94 22.82 -3.75 10.92
C CYS A 94 22.61 -5.25 11.14
N LYS A 95 22.91 -5.76 12.34
CA LYS A 95 22.76 -7.19 12.65
C LYS A 95 21.30 -7.66 12.61
N ASP A 96 20.37 -6.78 12.94
CA ASP A 96 18.95 -7.06 13.18
C ASP A 96 18.03 -6.03 12.50
N PRO A 97 18.05 -5.93 11.16
CA PRO A 97 17.23 -4.96 10.46
C PRO A 97 15.74 -5.24 10.67
N ILE A 98 15.00 -4.18 10.99
CA ILE A 98 13.55 -4.24 11.19
C ILE A 98 12.86 -3.95 9.86
N VAL A 99 12.14 -4.95 9.35
CA VAL A 99 11.31 -4.79 8.15
C VAL A 99 9.86 -4.57 8.57
N LEU A 100 9.30 -3.41 8.26
CA LEU A 100 7.91 -3.05 8.51
C LEU A 100 7.14 -3.08 7.17
N ILE A 101 6.10 -3.91 7.08
CA ILE A 101 5.36 -4.17 5.84
C ILE A 101 3.93 -3.70 6.03
N GLU A 102 3.43 -2.81 5.17
CA GLU A 102 2.02 -2.35 5.13
C GLU A 102 1.45 -2.06 6.53
N GLN A 103 2.16 -1.23 7.30
CA GLN A 103 1.75 -0.90 8.66
C GLN A 103 0.58 0.07 8.65
N ARG A 104 -0.48 -0.27 9.39
CA ARG A 104 -1.53 0.70 9.73
C ARG A 104 -1.00 1.60 10.85
N LEU A 105 -0.87 2.88 10.56
CA LEU A 105 -0.49 3.90 11.53
C LEU A 105 -1.75 4.49 12.17
N ASP A 106 -1.88 4.37 13.49
CA ASP A 106 -2.83 5.14 14.29
C ASP A 106 -2.09 6.37 14.82
N TYR A 107 -2.54 7.54 14.44
CA TYR A 107 -2.00 8.83 14.88
C TYR A 107 -3.10 9.71 15.47
N SER A 108 -4.13 9.08 16.01
CA SER A 108 -5.30 9.69 16.64
C SER A 108 -4.96 10.63 17.80
N ALA A 109 -3.78 10.44 18.41
CA ALA A 109 -3.22 11.33 19.42
C ALA A 109 -2.93 12.76 18.90
N TYR A 110 -2.70 12.92 17.60
CA TYR A 110 -2.37 14.21 16.97
C TYR A 110 -3.50 14.73 16.08
N VAL A 111 -4.20 13.83 15.38
CA VAL A 111 -5.32 14.17 14.50
C VAL A 111 -6.46 13.22 14.82
N PRO A 112 -7.62 13.68 15.32
CA PRO A 112 -8.70 12.75 15.65
C PRO A 112 -9.09 11.92 14.41
N GLU A 113 -9.36 10.63 14.62
CA GLU A 113 -9.63 9.65 13.54
C GLU A 113 -8.44 9.35 12.60
N GLY A 114 -7.23 9.77 12.97
CA GLY A 114 -5.97 9.47 12.29
C GLY A 114 -5.40 8.10 12.59
#